data_AF-A0A350WPQ5-F1
#
_entry.id   AF-A0A350WPQ5-F1
#
_cell.length_a   1.000
_cell.length_b   1.000
_cell.length_c   1.000
_cell.angle_alpha   90.00
_cell.angle_beta   90.00
_cell.angle_gamma   90.00
#
_symmetry.space_group_name_H-M   'P 1'
#
loop_
_entity.id
_entity.type
_entity.pdbx_description
1 polymer ?
#
loop_
_entity_poly.entity_id
_entity_poly.type
_entity_poly.pdbx_seq_one_letter_code
_entity_poly.pdbx_strand_id
1 'polypeptide(L)'
;MNNPNDVLRARNGYIWSLLAPFMVIVTTLAIASMNFSYSICVSDEIDCGRNGAKMLNYVFGLLPSALWYIFLFPNAFHRESVFVRKHGWHALAQGGILLGVAFLGLLIDWLTRANGVIPNITFAVLFVIWLVYLMRYQKFVKKHTLSPTDPLFVEQSLNHLKSSDPLERRMAVIDLAQSKSPETVSELIEATQDSDNIVRHNALDALRTIESPEARQFLESQNIQPKVDVETAIKTGLLVGLIGTPIALIASITVIMVSMGGFDPVMIFASWVIIGVLIIFPFAIFCILGALIGALIGRERSGTKEALRNAAIMGLIIGTVIFILLFISTNSLLEPFIGF
;
A
#
# COMPACT_ATOMS: atom_id res chain seq x y z
N MET A 1 -21.26 24.35 -7.34
CA MET A 1 -20.06 23.50 -7.16
C MET A 1 -20.30 22.59 -5.97
N ASN A 2 -19.81 21.35 -5.99
CA ASN A 2 -20.04 20.42 -4.87
C ASN A 2 -19.11 20.78 -3.69
N ASN A 3 -19.52 20.48 -2.46
CA ASN A 3 -18.72 20.71 -1.27
C ASN A 3 -17.35 19.98 -1.40
N PRO A 4 -16.19 20.63 -1.14
CA PRO A 4 -14.88 19.98 -1.17
C PRO A 4 -14.80 18.70 -0.34
N ASN A 5 -15.45 18.68 0.82
CA ASN A 5 -15.49 17.52 1.71
C ASN A 5 -16.27 16.35 1.11
N ASP A 6 -17.31 16.62 0.32
CA ASP A 6 -18.07 15.60 -0.42
C ASP A 6 -17.24 15.01 -1.55
N VAL A 7 -16.44 15.84 -2.24
CA VAL A 7 -15.53 15.40 -3.29
C VAL A 7 -14.44 14.50 -2.72
N LEU A 8 -13.85 14.90 -1.60
CA LEU A 8 -12.85 14.11 -0.88
C LEU A 8 -13.41 12.76 -0.43
N ARG A 9 -14.61 12.75 0.17
CA ARG A 9 -15.27 11.51 0.61
C ARG A 9 -15.59 10.58 -0.56
N ALA A 10 -16.07 11.12 -1.68
CA ALA A 10 -16.28 10.34 -2.90
C ALA A 10 -14.95 9.74 -3.43
N ARG A 11 -13.85 10.51 -3.40
CA ARG A 11 -12.51 10.04 -3.79
C ARG A 11 -12.06 8.86 -2.92
N ASN A 12 -12.27 8.92 -1.60
CA ASN A 12 -11.90 7.82 -0.70
C ASN A 12 -12.64 6.52 -1.05
N GLY A 13 -13.92 6.61 -1.44
CA GLY A 13 -14.68 5.45 -1.94
C GLY A 13 -14.05 4.82 -3.19
N TYR A 14 -13.51 5.64 -4.09
CA TYR A 14 -12.80 5.15 -5.28
C TYR A 14 -11.40 4.58 -4.98
N ILE A 15 -10.68 5.13 -3.99
CA ILE A 15 -9.40 4.57 -3.53
C ILE A 15 -9.64 3.18 -2.95
N TRP A 16 -10.70 3.00 -2.17
CA TRP A 16 -10.99 1.69 -1.60
C TRP A 16 -11.37 0.65 -2.66
N SER A 17 -12.13 1.03 -3.69
CA SER A 17 -12.46 0.11 -4.79
C SER A 17 -11.24 -0.27 -5.65
N LEU A 18 -10.14 0.50 -5.58
CA LEU A 18 -8.85 0.11 -6.14
C LEU A 18 -8.17 -0.98 -5.30
N LEU A 19 -8.22 -0.86 -3.97
CA LEU A 19 -7.55 -1.75 -3.02
C LEU A 19 -8.32 -3.04 -2.75
N ALA A 20 -9.66 -2.98 -2.73
CA ALA A 20 -10.52 -4.09 -2.33
C ALA A 20 -10.27 -5.39 -3.13
N PRO A 21 -10.06 -5.38 -4.47
CA PRO A 21 -9.76 -6.60 -5.21
C PRO A 21 -8.46 -7.30 -4.76
N PHE A 22 -7.43 -6.54 -4.40
CA PHE A 22 -6.19 -7.12 -3.86
C PHE A 22 -6.44 -7.79 -2.51
N MET A 23 -7.20 -7.11 -1.63
CA MET A 23 -7.57 -7.67 -0.32
C MET A 23 -8.39 -8.95 -0.49
N VAL A 24 -9.35 -8.96 -1.42
CA VAL A 24 -10.18 -10.13 -1.74
C VAL A 24 -9.32 -11.28 -2.25
N ILE A 25 -8.40 -11.04 -3.17
CA ILE A 25 -7.51 -12.07 -3.72
C ILE A 25 -6.63 -12.67 -2.62
N VAL A 26 -5.96 -11.83 -1.82
CA VAL A 26 -5.06 -12.27 -0.75
C VAL A 26 -5.82 -13.08 0.29
N THR A 27 -6.99 -12.60 0.74
CA THR A 27 -7.79 -13.31 1.75
C THR A 27 -8.41 -14.59 1.20
N THR A 28 -8.85 -14.60 -0.07
CA THR A 28 -9.35 -15.82 -0.73
C THR A 28 -8.25 -16.87 -0.84
N LEU A 29 -7.04 -16.49 -1.25
CA LEU A 29 -5.90 -17.41 -1.36
C LEU A 29 -5.47 -17.94 0.01
N ALA A 30 -5.42 -17.08 1.02
CA ALA A 30 -5.09 -17.48 2.38
C ALA A 30 -6.09 -18.52 2.91
N ILE A 31 -7.39 -18.26 2.81
CA ILE A 31 -8.43 -19.19 3.27
C ILE A 31 -8.42 -20.47 2.43
N ALA A 32 -8.27 -20.36 1.11
CA ALA A 32 -8.23 -21.53 0.24
C ALA A 32 -7.04 -22.45 0.55
N SER A 33 -5.92 -21.90 1.02
CA SER A 33 -4.73 -22.68 1.42
C SER A 33 -4.95 -23.53 2.67
N MET A 34 -5.93 -23.19 3.51
CA MET A 34 -6.27 -23.94 4.73
C MET A 34 -6.96 -25.28 4.43
N ASN A 35 -7.42 -25.47 3.19
CA ASN A 35 -7.89 -26.74 2.65
C ASN A 35 -9.05 -27.41 3.44
N PHE A 36 -9.92 -26.61 4.07
CA PHE A 36 -11.10 -27.07 4.83
C PHE A 36 -12.03 -27.98 4.03
N SER A 37 -12.01 -27.88 2.70
CA SER A 37 -12.93 -28.60 1.84
C SER A 37 -12.60 -30.09 1.72
N TYR A 38 -11.37 -30.50 2.01
CA TYR A 38 -10.98 -31.91 1.95
C TYR A 38 -11.73 -32.76 2.97
N SER A 39 -11.98 -32.23 4.17
CA SER A 39 -12.74 -32.96 5.21
C SER A 39 -14.21 -33.14 4.83
N ILE A 40 -14.81 -32.13 4.19
CA ILE A 40 -16.23 -32.15 3.76
C ILE A 40 -16.44 -33.16 2.63
N CYS A 41 -15.53 -33.18 1.64
CA CYS A 41 -15.58 -34.12 0.52
C CYS A 41 -15.41 -35.59 0.93
N VAL A 42 -14.81 -35.85 2.09
CA VAL A 42 -14.59 -37.21 2.61
C VAL A 42 -15.69 -37.63 3.58
N SER A 43 -16.34 -36.70 4.30
CA SER A 43 -17.37 -37.02 5.30
C SER A 43 -18.76 -37.26 4.70
N ASP A 44 -19.13 -36.54 3.64
CA ASP A 44 -20.55 -36.41 3.24
C ASP A 44 -20.95 -37.24 2.01
N GLU A 45 -20.12 -38.18 1.53
CA GLU A 45 -20.33 -38.94 0.27
C GLU A 45 -20.57 -38.04 -0.97
N ILE A 46 -20.26 -36.74 -0.88
CA ILE A 46 -20.34 -35.81 -1.99
C ILE A 46 -19.19 -36.11 -2.94
N ASP A 47 -19.48 -36.59 -4.15
CA ASP A 47 -18.48 -36.77 -5.21
C ASP A 47 -17.92 -35.41 -5.65
N CYS A 48 -16.90 -34.94 -4.94
CA CYS A 48 -16.17 -33.73 -5.27
C CYS A 48 -15.33 -33.88 -6.55
N GLY A 49 -15.28 -35.04 -7.20
CA GLY A 49 -14.43 -35.28 -8.37
C GLY A 49 -12.93 -35.01 -8.10
N ARG A 50 -12.11 -35.08 -9.15
CA ARG A 50 -10.64 -34.99 -9.04
C ARG A 50 -10.12 -33.62 -8.56
N ASN A 51 -10.89 -32.55 -8.76
CA ASN A 51 -10.49 -31.16 -8.45
C ASN A 51 -11.54 -30.36 -7.66
N GLY A 52 -12.72 -30.90 -7.33
CA GLY A 52 -13.78 -30.10 -6.70
C GLY A 52 -13.45 -29.66 -5.28
N ALA A 53 -12.66 -30.44 -4.53
CA ALA A 53 -12.17 -30.01 -3.21
C ALA A 53 -11.33 -28.71 -3.29
N LYS A 54 -10.52 -28.55 -4.34
CA LYS A 54 -9.74 -27.32 -4.57
C LYS A 54 -10.66 -26.14 -4.88
N MET A 55 -11.68 -26.34 -5.72
CA MET A 55 -12.62 -25.28 -6.12
C MET A 55 -13.51 -24.84 -4.95
N LEU A 56 -13.96 -25.79 -4.14
CA LEU A 56 -14.73 -25.53 -2.93
C LEU A 56 -13.95 -24.62 -1.96
N ASN A 57 -12.63 -24.83 -1.81
CA ASN A 57 -11.78 -23.97 -0.99
C ASN A 57 -11.76 -22.51 -1.47
N TYR A 58 -11.72 -22.28 -2.79
CA TYR A 58 -11.81 -20.94 -3.35
C TYR A 58 -13.18 -20.31 -3.12
N VAL A 59 -14.26 -21.09 -3.20
CA VAL A 59 -15.62 -20.60 -2.90
C VAL A 59 -15.75 -20.21 -1.42
N PHE A 60 -15.27 -21.05 -0.50
CA PHE A 60 -15.23 -20.74 0.93
C PHE A 60 -14.32 -19.57 1.26
N GLY A 61 -13.25 -19.35 0.49
CA GLY A 61 -12.41 -18.16 0.61
C GLY A 61 -13.08 -16.89 0.09
N LEU A 62 -13.81 -16.97 -1.03
CA LEU A 62 -14.41 -15.80 -1.70
C LEU A 62 -15.52 -15.15 -0.86
N LEU A 63 -16.34 -15.94 -0.18
CA LEU A 63 -17.47 -15.46 0.63
C LEU A 63 -17.07 -14.50 1.77
N PRO A 64 -16.17 -14.87 2.70
CA PRO A 64 -15.69 -13.94 3.74
C PRO A 64 -14.83 -12.82 3.14
N SER A 65 -14.15 -13.06 2.02
CA SER A 65 -13.39 -12.01 1.33
C SER A 65 -14.29 -10.90 0.77
N ALA A 66 -15.56 -11.19 0.45
CA ALA A 66 -16.53 -10.18 0.03
C ALA A 66 -16.81 -9.12 1.11
N LEU A 67 -16.51 -9.40 2.39
CA LEU A 67 -16.70 -8.45 3.49
C LEU A 67 -15.84 -7.19 3.33
N TRP A 68 -14.74 -7.23 2.56
CA TRP A 68 -13.95 -6.04 2.26
C TRP A 68 -14.75 -4.95 1.53
N TYR A 69 -15.86 -5.29 0.86
CA TYR A 69 -16.71 -4.28 0.22
C TYR A 69 -17.67 -3.57 1.17
N ILE A 70 -17.80 -4.02 2.43
CA ILE A 70 -18.59 -3.32 3.46
C ILE A 70 -18.03 -1.92 3.73
N PHE A 71 -16.72 -1.72 3.57
CA PHE A 71 -16.09 -0.40 3.71
C PHE A 71 -16.57 0.64 2.68
N LEU A 72 -17.28 0.22 1.61
CA LEU A 72 -17.94 1.14 0.68
C LEU A 72 -19.32 1.61 1.16
N PHE A 73 -19.92 0.97 2.16
CA PHE A 73 -21.27 1.26 2.64
C PHE A 73 -21.43 2.68 3.16
N PRO A 74 -20.48 3.27 3.94
CA PRO A 74 -20.60 4.64 4.39
C PRO A 74 -20.75 5.65 3.24
N ASN A 75 -20.09 5.38 2.10
CA ASN A 75 -20.20 6.21 0.90
C ASN A 75 -21.50 5.93 0.13
N ALA A 76 -21.89 4.67 -0.02
CA ALA A 76 -23.09 4.27 -0.77
C ALA A 76 -24.40 4.65 -0.06
N PHE A 77 -24.43 4.67 1.27
CA PHE A 77 -25.62 5.00 2.06
C PHE A 77 -25.55 6.38 2.71
N HIS A 78 -24.70 7.26 2.16
CA HIS A 78 -24.56 8.61 2.64
C HIS A 78 -25.89 9.38 2.58
N ARG A 79 -26.35 9.92 3.70
CA ARG A 79 -27.67 10.58 3.79
C ARG A 79 -27.63 12.03 3.30
N GLU A 80 -26.61 12.78 3.72
CA GLU A 80 -26.56 14.24 3.56
C GLU A 80 -26.22 14.66 2.12
N SER A 81 -25.19 14.06 1.51
CA SER A 81 -24.78 14.37 0.15
C SER A 81 -25.30 13.37 -0.89
N VAL A 82 -26.12 13.87 -1.81
CA VAL A 82 -26.59 13.11 -3.00
C VAL A 82 -25.40 12.75 -3.90
N PHE A 83 -24.39 13.62 -3.97
CA PHE A 83 -23.20 13.41 -4.78
C PHE A 83 -22.36 12.23 -4.27
N VAL A 84 -22.02 12.21 -2.98
CA VAL A 84 -21.26 11.12 -2.34
C VAL A 84 -22.01 9.80 -2.52
N ARG A 85 -23.32 9.81 -2.24
CA ARG A 85 -24.19 8.64 -2.39
C ARG A 85 -24.14 8.09 -3.81
N LYS A 86 -24.28 8.95 -4.83
CA LYS A 86 -24.23 8.53 -6.23
C LYS A 86 -22.89 7.85 -6.55
N HIS A 87 -21.77 8.46 -6.19
CA HIS A 87 -20.44 7.89 -6.48
C HIS A 87 -20.15 6.62 -5.66
N GLY A 88 -20.58 6.57 -4.41
CA GLY A 88 -20.49 5.39 -3.54
C GLY A 88 -21.26 4.19 -4.10
N TRP A 89 -22.48 4.41 -4.62
CA TRP A 89 -23.26 3.35 -5.28
C TRP A 89 -22.57 2.78 -6.51
N HIS A 90 -21.92 3.61 -7.32
CA HIS A 90 -21.17 3.12 -8.48
C HIS A 90 -20.00 2.23 -8.06
N ALA A 91 -19.22 2.66 -7.05
CA ALA A 91 -18.12 1.87 -6.51
C ALA A 91 -18.59 0.54 -5.90
N LEU A 92 -19.68 0.57 -5.12
CA LEU A 92 -20.25 -0.63 -4.51
C LEU A 92 -20.81 -1.60 -5.56
N ALA A 93 -21.56 -1.11 -6.54
CA ALA A 93 -22.11 -1.93 -7.62
C ALA A 93 -21.00 -2.64 -8.41
N GLN A 94 -19.87 -1.99 -8.62
CA GLN A 94 -18.71 -2.59 -9.28
C GLN A 94 -18.06 -3.70 -8.44
N GLY A 95 -17.93 -3.50 -7.13
CA GLY A 95 -17.50 -4.56 -6.22
C GLY A 95 -18.41 -5.78 -6.31
N GLY A 96 -19.73 -5.56 -6.35
CA GLY A 96 -20.72 -6.61 -6.57
C GLY A 96 -20.56 -7.32 -7.92
N ILE A 97 -20.33 -6.59 -9.01
CA ILE A 97 -20.11 -7.17 -10.35
C ILE A 97 -18.85 -8.05 -10.35
N LEU A 98 -17.73 -7.56 -9.79
CA LEU A 98 -16.48 -8.33 -9.73
C LEU A 98 -16.65 -9.63 -8.95
N LEU A 99 -17.29 -9.57 -7.78
CA LEU A 99 -17.59 -10.76 -6.97
C LEU A 99 -18.55 -11.72 -7.68
N GLY A 100 -19.61 -11.21 -8.28
CA GLY A 100 -20.60 -12.01 -8.99
C GLY A 100 -19.99 -12.75 -10.18
N VAL A 101 -19.15 -12.07 -10.97
CA VAL A 101 -18.44 -12.67 -12.11
C VAL A 101 -17.40 -13.70 -11.62
N ALA A 102 -16.68 -13.42 -10.54
CA ALA A 102 -15.75 -14.39 -9.93
C ALA A 102 -16.46 -15.67 -9.47
N PHE A 103 -17.56 -15.51 -8.73
CA PHE A 103 -18.38 -16.63 -8.25
C PHE A 103 -18.97 -17.44 -9.41
N LEU A 104 -19.52 -16.78 -10.43
CA LEU A 104 -20.08 -17.45 -11.60
C LEU A 104 -19.00 -18.22 -12.37
N GLY A 105 -17.79 -17.67 -12.51
CA GLY A 105 -16.66 -18.35 -13.13
C GLY A 105 -16.26 -19.63 -12.40
N LEU A 106 -16.18 -19.58 -11.07
CA LEU A 106 -15.92 -20.77 -10.23
C LEU A 106 -17.05 -21.80 -10.35
N LEU A 107 -18.31 -21.35 -10.33
CA LEU A 107 -19.47 -22.24 -10.44
C LEU A 107 -19.55 -22.93 -11.80
N ILE A 108 -19.32 -22.20 -12.90
CA ILE A 108 -19.32 -22.77 -14.25
C ILE A 108 -18.17 -23.78 -14.39
N ASP A 109 -16.98 -23.49 -13.89
CA ASP A 109 -15.86 -24.44 -13.91
C ASP A 109 -16.19 -25.74 -13.19
N TRP A 110 -16.83 -25.62 -12.02
CA TRP A 110 -17.27 -26.76 -11.22
C TRP A 110 -18.32 -27.60 -11.96
N LEU A 111 -19.35 -26.96 -12.52
CA LEU A 111 -20.41 -27.64 -13.28
C LEU A 111 -19.89 -28.32 -14.56
N THR A 112 -18.98 -27.65 -15.28
CA THR A 112 -18.44 -28.14 -16.56
C THR A 112 -17.23 -29.04 -16.40
N ARG A 113 -16.71 -29.22 -15.17
CA ARG A 113 -15.47 -29.94 -14.87
C ARG A 113 -14.29 -29.45 -15.71
N ALA A 114 -14.22 -28.14 -15.94
CA ALA A 114 -13.22 -27.51 -16.81
C ALA A 114 -11.81 -27.38 -16.19
N ASN A 115 -11.58 -27.97 -15.01
CA ASN A 115 -10.28 -28.13 -14.36
C ASN A 115 -9.51 -26.81 -14.17
N GLY A 116 -10.20 -25.71 -13.91
CA GLY A 116 -9.58 -24.41 -13.66
C GLY A 116 -9.30 -23.58 -14.91
N VAL A 117 -9.74 -24.01 -16.10
CA VAL A 117 -9.64 -23.19 -17.31
C VAL A 117 -10.56 -21.96 -17.23
N ILE A 118 -11.78 -22.12 -16.72
CA ILE A 118 -12.75 -21.02 -16.66
C ILE A 118 -12.31 -19.92 -15.69
N PRO A 119 -11.85 -20.20 -14.45
CA PRO A 119 -11.37 -19.18 -13.53
C PRO A 119 -10.20 -18.38 -14.10
N ASN A 120 -9.28 -18.99 -14.84
CA ASN A 120 -8.18 -18.26 -15.47
C ASN A 120 -8.69 -17.22 -16.47
N ILE A 121 -9.67 -17.59 -17.30
CA ILE A 121 -10.33 -16.66 -18.22
C ILE A 121 -11.11 -15.59 -17.43
N THR A 122 -11.83 -16.00 -16.39
CA THR A 122 -12.56 -15.09 -15.51
C THR A 122 -11.64 -14.06 -14.86
N PHE A 123 -10.47 -14.46 -14.36
CA PHE A 123 -9.47 -13.54 -13.79
C PHE A 123 -8.97 -12.54 -14.81
N ALA A 124 -8.68 -12.97 -16.04
CA ALA A 124 -8.28 -12.05 -17.12
C ALA A 124 -9.38 -11.02 -17.42
N VAL A 125 -10.65 -11.46 -17.50
CA VAL A 125 -11.80 -10.56 -17.72
C VAL A 125 -11.99 -9.58 -16.56
N LEU A 126 -11.92 -10.06 -15.31
CA LEU A 126 -12.01 -9.23 -14.11
C LEU A 126 -10.88 -8.19 -14.06
N PHE A 127 -9.66 -8.57 -14.45
CA PHE A 127 -8.53 -7.67 -14.52
C PHE A 127 -8.76 -6.55 -15.54
N VAL A 128 -9.28 -6.87 -16.73
CA VAL A 128 -9.63 -5.85 -17.74
C VAL A 128 -10.74 -4.92 -17.24
N ILE A 129 -11.80 -5.46 -16.64
CA ILE A 129 -12.88 -4.66 -16.03
C ILE A 129 -12.31 -3.71 -14.96
N TRP A 130 -11.41 -4.22 -14.13
CA TRP A 130 -10.73 -3.44 -13.09
C TRP A 130 -9.82 -2.36 -13.68
N LEU A 131 -9.07 -2.62 -14.76
CA LEU A 131 -8.24 -1.62 -15.44
C LEU A 131 -9.08 -0.51 -16.07
N VAL A 132 -10.17 -0.84 -16.77
CA VAL A 132 -11.10 0.16 -17.32
C VAL A 132 -11.64 1.05 -16.20
N TYR A 133 -11.87 0.47 -15.02
CA TYR A 133 -12.31 1.22 -13.87
C TYR A 133 -11.23 2.14 -13.31
N LEU A 134 -9.99 1.67 -13.17
CA LEU A 134 -8.85 2.50 -12.79
C LEU A 134 -8.73 3.75 -13.68
N MET A 135 -8.91 3.57 -15.00
CA MET A 135 -8.91 4.69 -15.96
C MET A 135 -10.05 5.69 -15.70
N ARG A 136 -11.25 5.21 -15.37
CA ARG A 136 -12.39 6.07 -15.02
C ARG A 136 -12.17 6.83 -13.72
N TYR A 137 -11.55 6.18 -12.73
CA TYR A 137 -11.15 6.81 -11.47
C TYR A 137 -10.15 7.95 -11.71
N GLN A 138 -9.09 7.69 -12.48
CA GLN A 138 -8.09 8.70 -12.85
C GLN A 138 -8.75 9.92 -13.51
N LYS A 139 -9.71 9.68 -14.42
CA LYS A 139 -10.49 10.75 -15.06
C LYS A 139 -11.38 11.51 -14.06
N PHE A 140 -12.01 10.83 -13.11
CA PHE A 140 -12.83 11.46 -12.07
C PHE A 140 -11.99 12.34 -11.15
N VAL A 141 -10.84 11.84 -10.68
CA VAL A 141 -9.89 12.60 -9.86
C VAL A 141 -9.43 13.82 -10.63
N LYS A 142 -8.89 13.65 -11.84
CA LYS A 142 -8.42 14.76 -12.68
C LYS A 142 -9.47 15.85 -12.93
N LYS A 143 -10.76 15.47 -12.98
CA LYS A 143 -11.86 16.42 -13.16
C LYS A 143 -12.20 17.23 -11.90
N HIS A 144 -11.96 16.68 -10.71
CA HIS A 144 -12.38 17.28 -9.44
C HIS A 144 -11.22 17.72 -8.53
N THR A 145 -9.98 17.36 -8.85
CA THR A 145 -8.80 18.08 -8.41
C THR A 145 -8.64 19.28 -9.33
N LEU A 146 -8.84 20.50 -8.82
CA LEU A 146 -8.48 21.68 -9.59
C LEU A 146 -6.97 21.65 -9.87
N SER A 147 -6.56 22.17 -11.02
CA SER A 147 -5.14 22.25 -11.34
C SER A 147 -4.44 23.11 -10.27
N PRO A 148 -3.25 22.74 -9.77
CA PRO A 148 -2.54 23.56 -8.79
C PRO A 148 -2.31 25.01 -9.23
N THR A 149 -2.29 25.24 -10.55
CA THR A 149 -2.14 26.55 -11.19
C THR A 149 -3.46 27.30 -11.43
N ASP A 150 -4.62 26.71 -11.14
CA ASP A 150 -5.92 27.34 -11.31
C ASP A 150 -6.15 28.38 -10.19
N PRO A 151 -6.47 29.65 -10.49
CA PRO A 151 -6.74 30.66 -9.47
C PRO A 151 -7.81 30.24 -8.46
N LEU A 152 -8.81 29.47 -8.91
CA LEU A 152 -9.88 28.98 -8.04
C LEU A 152 -9.37 27.93 -7.03
N PHE A 153 -8.30 27.18 -7.36
CA PHE A 153 -7.67 26.22 -6.46
C PHE A 153 -6.95 26.94 -5.31
N VAL A 154 -6.23 28.00 -5.65
CA VAL A 154 -5.54 28.85 -4.67
C VAL A 154 -6.56 29.49 -3.73
N GLU A 155 -7.63 30.08 -4.27
CA GLU A 155 -8.68 30.71 -3.47
C GLU A 155 -9.38 29.73 -2.52
N GLN A 156 -9.69 28.51 -2.98
CA GLN A 156 -10.27 27.47 -2.12
C GLN A 156 -9.32 27.04 -1.00
N SER A 157 -8.03 26.89 -1.32
CA SER A 157 -7.01 26.50 -0.33
C SER A 157 -6.81 27.59 0.73
N LEU A 158 -6.81 28.86 0.33
CA LEU A 158 -6.78 30.00 1.27
C LEU A 158 -7.99 30.02 2.21
N ASN A 159 -9.17 29.66 1.72
CA ASN A 159 -10.36 29.54 2.57
C ASN A 159 -10.26 28.38 3.56
N HIS A 160 -9.74 27.23 3.14
CA HIS A 160 -9.54 26.07 4.03
C HIS A 160 -8.49 26.34 5.12
N LEU A 161 -7.51 27.22 4.88
CA LEU A 161 -6.54 27.63 5.88
C LEU A 161 -7.18 28.31 7.10
N LYS A 162 -8.39 28.87 6.93
CA LYS A 162 -9.18 29.51 8.01
C LYS A 162 -10.13 28.55 8.73
N SER A 163 -10.14 27.26 8.37
CA SER A 163 -11.04 26.27 8.96
C SER A 163 -10.72 26.00 10.42
N SER A 164 -11.75 25.71 11.22
CA SER A 164 -11.59 25.24 12.59
C SER A 164 -10.97 23.83 12.67
N ASP A 165 -11.08 23.02 11.61
CA ASP A 165 -10.54 21.66 11.56
C ASP A 165 -9.03 21.68 11.22
N PRO A 166 -8.14 21.20 12.11
CA PRO A 166 -6.71 21.11 11.82
C PRO A 166 -6.37 20.26 10.59
N LEU A 167 -7.16 19.22 10.27
CA LEU A 167 -6.92 18.40 9.07
C LEU A 167 -7.13 19.18 7.79
N GLU A 168 -8.18 20.00 7.73
CA GLU A 168 -8.46 20.89 6.59
C GLU A 168 -7.35 21.93 6.43
N ARG A 169 -6.87 22.52 7.53
CA ARG A 169 -5.74 23.48 7.49
C ARG A 169 -4.43 22.83 7.03
N ARG A 170 -4.13 21.60 7.48
CA ARG A 170 -2.95 20.85 7.03
C ARG A 170 -2.98 20.59 5.53
N MET A 171 -4.14 20.18 5.01
CA MET A 171 -4.35 19.94 3.58
C MET A 171 -4.22 21.25 2.79
N ALA A 172 -4.80 22.34 3.29
CA ALA A 172 -4.72 23.66 2.67
C ALA A 172 -3.27 24.10 2.45
N VAL A 173 -2.40 23.95 3.45
CA VAL A 173 -0.99 24.31 3.33
C VAL A 173 -0.27 23.47 2.27
N ILE A 174 -0.57 22.18 2.18
CA ILE A 174 0.00 21.29 1.15
C ILE A 174 -0.47 21.72 -0.25
N ASP A 175 -1.75 22.02 -0.39
CA ASP A 175 -2.35 22.46 -1.65
C ASP A 175 -1.73 23.80 -2.11
N LEU A 176 -1.57 24.77 -1.20
CA LEU A 176 -0.89 26.05 -1.48
C LEU A 176 0.57 25.84 -1.90
N ALA A 177 1.31 24.93 -1.25
CA ALA A 177 2.68 24.59 -1.65
C ALA A 177 2.76 24.04 -3.08
N GLN A 178 1.80 23.20 -3.48
CA GLN A 178 1.73 22.64 -4.83
C GLN A 178 1.39 23.68 -5.89
N SER A 179 0.64 24.72 -5.53
CA SER A 179 0.33 25.82 -6.46
C SER A 179 1.57 26.60 -6.89
N LYS A 180 2.60 26.64 -6.02
CA LYS A 180 3.78 27.50 -6.16
C LYS A 180 3.45 28.97 -6.41
N SER A 181 2.25 29.41 -6.01
CA SER A 181 1.81 30.78 -6.22
C SER A 181 2.49 31.72 -5.23
N PRO A 182 3.28 32.70 -5.69
CA PRO A 182 3.94 33.67 -4.80
C PRO A 182 2.95 34.50 -3.99
N GLU A 183 1.72 34.67 -4.49
CA GLU A 183 0.65 35.45 -3.84
C GLU A 183 0.18 34.85 -2.51
N THR A 184 0.52 33.58 -2.24
CA THR A 184 0.08 32.84 -1.03
C THR A 184 1.08 32.91 0.13
N VAL A 185 2.21 33.59 -0.10
CA VAL A 185 3.34 33.60 0.85
C VAL A 185 2.97 34.29 2.15
N SER A 186 2.16 35.36 2.10
CA SER A 186 1.72 36.07 3.30
C SER A 186 0.89 35.17 4.22
N GLU A 187 -0.05 34.41 3.65
CA GLU A 187 -0.92 33.51 4.40
C GLU A 187 -0.16 32.28 4.90
N LEU A 188 0.83 31.79 4.15
CA LEU A 188 1.72 30.73 4.61
C LEU A 188 2.61 31.20 5.76
N ILE A 189 3.08 32.45 5.75
CA ILE A 189 3.80 33.05 6.87
C ILE A 189 2.91 33.08 8.12
N GLU A 190 1.64 33.47 8.00
CA GLU A 190 0.68 33.44 9.11
C GLU A 190 0.47 32.00 9.64
N ALA A 191 0.35 31.02 8.73
CA ALA A 191 0.21 29.60 9.08
C ALA A 191 1.42 29.02 9.84
N THR A 192 2.60 29.66 9.79
CA THR A 192 3.74 29.26 10.63
C THR A 192 3.50 29.47 12.13
N GLN A 193 2.47 30.25 12.48
CA GLN A 193 2.05 30.50 13.87
C GLN A 193 0.78 29.73 14.26
N ASP A 194 0.32 28.79 13.43
CA ASP A 194 -0.89 28.01 13.73
C ASP A 194 -0.76 27.24 15.06
N SER A 195 -1.89 27.09 15.75
CA SER A 195 -2.02 26.24 16.94
C SER A 195 -1.55 24.79 16.72
N ASP A 196 -1.78 24.24 15.52
CA ASP A 196 -1.44 22.88 15.14
C ASP A 196 0.01 22.76 14.69
N ASN A 197 0.76 21.85 15.31
CA ASN A 197 2.19 21.68 15.04
C ASN A 197 2.52 21.20 13.62
N ILE A 198 1.63 20.41 13.02
CA ILE A 198 1.82 19.89 11.66
C ILE A 198 1.55 21.02 10.64
N VAL A 199 0.54 21.86 10.88
CA VAL A 199 0.30 23.05 10.05
C VAL A 199 1.54 23.96 10.05
N ARG A 200 2.13 24.24 11.22
CA ARG A 200 3.35 25.07 11.31
C ARG A 200 4.52 24.49 10.52
N HIS A 201 4.77 23.18 10.64
CA HIS A 201 5.84 22.51 9.91
C HIS A 201 5.60 22.54 8.40
N ASN A 202 4.39 22.19 7.97
CA ASN A 202 4.03 22.18 6.57
C ASN A 202 4.13 23.59 5.97
N ALA A 203 3.83 24.64 6.74
CA ALA A 203 3.89 26.03 6.26
C ALA A 203 5.34 26.44 5.97
N LEU A 204 6.29 26.06 6.83
CA LEU A 204 7.72 26.28 6.58
C LEU A 204 8.21 25.52 5.34
N ASP A 205 7.77 24.28 5.15
CA ASP A 205 8.11 23.49 3.95
C ASP A 205 7.46 24.05 2.68
N ALA A 206 6.24 24.59 2.78
CA ALA A 206 5.56 25.27 1.68
C ALA A 206 6.33 26.53 1.25
N LEU A 207 6.76 27.36 2.20
CA LEU A 207 7.57 28.55 1.94
C LEU A 207 8.90 28.20 1.25
N ARG A 208 9.56 27.11 1.68
CA ARG A 208 10.77 26.59 1.01
C ARG A 208 10.49 26.16 -0.44
N THR A 209 9.30 25.64 -0.72
CA THR A 209 8.91 25.11 -2.03
C THR A 209 8.51 26.21 -3.02
N ILE A 210 7.94 27.32 -2.54
CA ILE A 210 7.52 28.45 -3.39
C ILE A 210 8.72 29.26 -3.88
N GLU A 211 9.79 29.34 -3.09
CA GLU A 211 11.06 30.01 -3.42
C GLU A 211 10.90 31.49 -3.86
N SER A 212 9.84 32.17 -3.46
CA SER A 212 9.68 33.60 -3.73
C SER A 212 10.70 34.43 -2.92
N PRO A 213 11.06 35.65 -3.35
CA PRO A 213 11.94 36.53 -2.60
C PRO A 213 11.47 36.76 -1.16
N GLU A 214 10.17 36.96 -0.98
CA GLU A 214 9.51 37.16 0.32
C GLU A 214 9.62 35.91 1.22
N ALA A 215 9.39 34.72 0.65
CA ALA A 215 9.53 33.47 1.39
C ALA A 215 10.98 33.24 1.86
N ARG A 216 11.97 33.54 1.00
CA ARG A 216 13.39 33.44 1.37
C ARG A 216 13.75 34.42 2.49
N GLN A 217 13.33 35.68 2.36
CA GLN A 217 13.59 36.70 3.36
C GLN A 217 12.99 36.32 4.72
N PHE A 218 11.77 35.77 4.72
CA PHE A 218 11.16 35.26 5.94
C PHE A 218 11.96 34.10 6.56
N LEU A 219 12.32 33.08 5.77
CA LEU A 219 13.09 31.93 6.25
C LEU A 219 14.47 32.34 6.81
N GLU A 220 15.16 33.28 6.15
CA GLU A 220 16.41 33.87 6.63
C GLU A 220 16.22 34.60 7.96
N SER A 221 15.15 35.38 8.10
CA SER A 221 14.84 36.11 9.34
C SER A 221 14.59 35.18 10.53
N GLN A 222 14.09 33.97 10.28
CA GLN A 222 13.84 32.94 11.29
C GLN A 222 15.08 32.09 11.60
N ASN A 223 16.24 32.38 10.99
CA ASN A 223 17.46 31.58 11.05
C ASN A 223 17.24 30.11 10.62
N ILE A 224 16.32 29.90 9.68
CA ILE A 224 16.00 28.59 9.12
C ILE A 224 16.87 28.39 7.89
N GLN A 225 17.81 27.45 7.97
CA GLN A 225 18.72 27.12 6.86
C GLN A 225 17.92 26.74 5.59
N PRO A 226 18.37 27.18 4.40
CA PRO A 226 17.80 26.72 3.13
C PRO A 226 17.97 25.20 3.00
N LYS A 227 17.04 24.55 2.28
CA LYS A 227 17.06 23.10 2.06
C LYS A 227 18.42 22.71 1.46
N VAL A 228 19.14 21.81 2.13
CA VAL A 228 20.39 21.22 1.61
C VAL A 228 20.11 20.73 0.21
N ASP A 229 20.94 21.17 -0.74
CA ASP A 229 20.81 20.80 -2.14
C ASP A 229 20.80 19.27 -2.26
N VAL A 230 19.68 18.76 -2.77
CA VAL A 230 19.43 17.33 -2.92
C VAL A 230 20.47 16.70 -3.85
N GLU A 231 21.00 17.45 -4.82
CA GLU A 231 22.06 16.98 -5.70
C GLU A 231 23.38 16.78 -4.93
N THR A 232 23.69 17.69 -4.01
CA THR A 232 24.86 17.59 -3.12
C THR A 232 24.69 16.40 -2.15
N ALA A 233 23.50 16.24 -1.56
CA ALA A 233 23.19 15.12 -0.66
C ALA A 233 23.19 13.75 -1.37
N ILE A 234 22.66 13.68 -2.59
CA ILE A 234 22.69 12.48 -3.45
C ILE A 234 24.12 12.17 -3.87
N LYS A 235 24.94 13.16 -4.28
CA LYS A 235 26.34 12.93 -4.65
C LYS A 235 27.14 12.39 -3.47
N THR A 236 26.96 12.92 -2.26
CA THR A 236 27.61 12.39 -1.06
C THR A 236 27.06 11.01 -0.64
N GLY A 237 25.74 10.80 -0.74
CA GLY A 237 25.10 9.53 -0.37
C GLY A 237 25.41 8.39 -1.35
N LEU A 238 25.52 8.68 -2.65
CA LEU A 238 25.87 7.73 -3.70
C LEU A 238 27.36 7.37 -3.65
N LEU A 239 28.24 8.32 -3.32
CA LEU A 239 29.67 8.04 -3.11
C LEU A 239 29.90 7.09 -1.93
N VAL A 240 29.13 7.26 -0.85
CA VAL A 240 29.19 6.39 0.34
C VAL A 240 28.50 5.05 0.09
N GLY A 241 27.37 5.04 -0.64
CA GLY A 241 26.63 3.85 -1.03
C GLY A 241 27.37 2.92 -2.01
N LEU A 242 28.27 3.45 -2.84
CA LEU A 242 29.14 2.63 -3.70
C LEU A 242 30.15 1.80 -2.89
N ILE A 243 30.38 2.13 -1.61
CA ILE A 243 31.46 1.55 -0.80
C ILE A 243 30.94 0.58 0.29
N GLY A 244 29.64 0.51 0.62
CA GLY A 244 29.23 -0.34 1.75
C GLY A 244 27.77 -0.80 1.85
N THR A 245 27.53 -2.07 1.51
CA THR A 245 26.46 -2.97 2.01
C THR A 245 24.98 -2.62 1.75
N PRO A 246 24.07 -3.62 1.69
CA PRO A 246 22.63 -3.43 1.43
C PRO A 246 21.90 -2.48 2.41
N ILE A 247 22.45 -2.28 3.61
CA ILE A 247 21.89 -1.42 4.65
C ILE A 247 22.07 0.06 4.30
N ALA A 248 23.18 0.45 3.64
CA ALA A 248 23.36 1.83 3.18
C ALA A 248 22.38 2.20 2.07
N LEU A 249 21.98 1.23 1.25
CA LEU A 249 20.89 1.41 0.28
C LEU A 249 19.57 1.70 1.01
N ILE A 250 19.24 0.94 2.06
CA ILE A 250 18.03 1.15 2.87
C ILE A 250 18.05 2.50 3.60
N ALA A 251 19.18 2.89 4.19
CA ALA A 251 19.35 4.18 4.85
C ALA A 251 19.22 5.35 3.86
N SER A 252 19.83 5.24 2.67
CA SER A 252 19.72 6.25 1.62
C SER A 252 18.29 6.39 1.10
N ILE A 253 17.56 5.28 0.92
CA ILE A 253 16.14 5.29 0.55
C ILE A 253 15.29 5.94 1.65
N THR A 254 15.60 5.68 2.93
CA THR A 254 14.89 6.27 4.06
C THR A 254 15.10 7.78 4.15
N VAL A 255 16.34 8.25 3.95
CA VAL A 255 16.68 9.69 3.89
C VAL A 255 16.03 10.36 2.68
N ILE A 256 16.02 9.70 1.52
CA ILE A 256 15.31 10.17 0.33
C ILE A 256 13.81 10.30 0.62
N MET A 257 13.18 9.29 1.23
CA MET A 257 11.77 9.32 1.61
C MET A 257 11.42 10.42 2.62
N VAL A 258 12.29 10.68 3.61
CA VAL A 258 12.11 11.79 4.56
C VAL A 258 12.26 13.15 3.86
N SER A 259 13.13 13.26 2.85
CA SER A 259 13.36 14.52 2.13
C SER A 259 12.27 14.89 1.12
N MET A 260 11.41 13.92 0.74
CA MET A 260 10.31 14.09 -0.22
C MET A 260 8.99 14.57 0.41
N GLY A 261 8.96 14.91 1.71
CA GLY A 261 7.90 15.73 2.31
C GLY A 261 6.48 15.21 2.07
N GLY A 262 6.10 14.13 2.74
CA GLY A 262 4.71 13.67 2.74
C GLY A 262 4.54 12.36 3.48
N PHE A 263 4.17 12.41 4.76
CA PHE A 263 3.75 11.23 5.53
C PHE A 263 2.34 10.80 5.07
N ASP A 264 2.25 10.16 3.91
CA ASP A 264 1.02 9.53 3.42
C ASP A 264 0.95 8.07 3.95
N PRO A 265 -0.14 7.63 4.62
CA PRO A 265 -0.30 6.27 5.13
C PRO A 265 -0.07 5.16 4.09
N VAL A 266 -0.27 5.48 2.81
CA VAL A 266 0.02 4.59 1.67
C VAL A 266 1.52 4.29 1.54
N MET A 267 2.40 5.25 1.85
CA MET A 267 3.86 5.04 1.81
C MET A 267 4.38 4.26 3.02
N ILE A 268 3.74 4.36 4.18
CA ILE A 268 4.03 3.49 5.33
C ILE A 268 3.70 2.04 4.96
N PHE A 269 2.53 1.79 4.36
CA PHE A 269 2.14 0.47 3.91
C PHE A 269 3.09 -0.08 2.82
N ALA A 270 3.50 0.76 1.86
CA ALA A 270 4.50 0.40 0.86
C ALA A 270 5.87 0.07 1.49
N SER A 271 6.26 0.79 2.56
CA SER A 271 7.49 0.52 3.31
C SER A 271 7.41 -0.81 4.06
N TRP A 272 6.29 -1.13 4.71
CA TRP A 272 6.07 -2.44 5.32
C TRP A 272 6.05 -3.58 4.29
N VAL A 273 5.54 -3.32 3.08
CA VAL A 273 5.60 -4.28 1.96
C VAL A 273 7.03 -4.46 1.46
N ILE A 274 7.83 -3.40 1.34
CA ILE A 274 9.24 -3.48 0.95
C ILE A 274 10.07 -4.17 2.04
N ILE A 275 9.83 -3.88 3.31
CA ILE A 275 10.44 -4.58 4.46
C ILE A 275 10.03 -6.06 4.46
N GLY A 276 8.76 -6.36 4.20
CA GLY A 276 8.28 -7.73 4.02
C GLY A 276 8.99 -8.44 2.87
N VAL A 277 9.15 -7.79 1.72
CA VAL A 277 9.82 -8.38 0.56
C VAL A 277 11.35 -8.49 0.75
N LEU A 278 11.99 -7.57 1.46
CA LEU A 278 13.45 -7.58 1.65
C LEU A 278 13.91 -8.37 2.88
N ILE A 279 13.03 -8.64 3.86
CA ILE A 279 13.38 -9.39 5.08
C ILE A 279 12.69 -10.75 5.11
N ILE A 280 11.37 -10.81 4.85
CA ILE A 280 10.60 -12.07 4.93
C ILE A 280 10.90 -12.95 3.72
N PHE A 281 11.10 -12.38 2.53
CA PHE A 281 11.37 -13.17 1.32
C PHE A 281 12.74 -13.88 1.36
N PRO A 282 13.86 -13.23 1.75
CA PRO A 282 15.13 -13.93 1.93
C PRO A 282 15.07 -14.95 3.08
N PHE A 283 14.41 -14.62 4.19
CA PHE A 283 14.21 -15.56 5.29
C PHE A 283 13.47 -16.83 4.84
N ALA A 284 12.41 -16.67 4.05
CA ALA A 284 11.67 -17.80 3.46
C ALA A 284 12.55 -18.63 2.51
N ILE A 285 13.38 -17.98 1.68
CA ILE A 285 14.33 -18.67 0.78
C ILE A 285 15.34 -19.50 1.58
N PHE A 286 15.95 -18.95 2.64
CA PHE A 286 16.91 -19.68 3.48
C PHE A 286 16.26 -20.83 4.24
N CYS A 287 15.01 -20.68 4.72
CA CYS A 287 14.26 -21.76 5.35
C CYS A 287 13.95 -22.90 4.36
N ILE A 288 13.55 -22.56 3.13
CA ILE A 288 13.21 -23.54 2.08
C ILE A 288 14.48 -24.28 1.62
N LEU A 289 15.58 -23.58 1.36
CA LEU A 289 16.87 -24.18 1.00
C LEU A 289 17.39 -25.09 2.12
N GLY A 290 17.32 -24.64 3.37
CA GLY A 290 17.69 -25.47 4.53
C GLY A 290 16.87 -26.75 4.62
N ALA A 291 15.54 -26.66 4.46
CA ALA A 291 14.66 -27.81 4.48
C ALA A 291 14.94 -28.79 3.31
N LEU A 292 15.24 -28.27 2.11
CA LEU A 292 15.58 -29.09 0.94
C LEU A 292 16.91 -29.82 1.11
N ILE A 293 17.96 -29.13 1.58
CA ILE A 293 19.27 -29.73 1.85
C ILE A 293 19.14 -30.80 2.94
N GLY A 294 18.40 -30.51 4.02
CA GLY A 294 18.10 -31.48 5.08
C GLY A 294 17.38 -32.73 4.55
N ALA A 295 16.38 -32.56 3.69
CA ALA A 295 15.66 -33.67 3.07
C ALA A 295 16.55 -34.51 2.12
N LEU A 296 17.45 -33.87 1.37
CA LEU A 296 18.40 -34.57 0.48
C LEU A 296 19.39 -35.43 1.29
N ILE A 297 19.97 -34.87 2.35
CA ILE A 297 20.88 -35.60 3.25
C ILE A 297 20.15 -36.75 3.95
N GLY A 298 18.91 -36.52 4.40
CA GLY A 298 18.08 -37.55 5.04
C GLY A 298 17.72 -38.72 4.11
N ARG A 299 17.52 -38.43 2.82
CA ARG A 299 17.19 -39.42 1.79
C ARG A 299 18.34 -40.39 1.55
N GLU A 300 19.57 -39.90 1.56
CA GLU A 300 20.78 -40.72 1.34
C GLU A 300 21.08 -41.65 2.54
N ARG A 301 20.68 -41.24 3.76
CA ARG A 301 21.09 -41.92 5.00
C ARG A 301 20.15 -43.00 5.54
N SER A 302 18.85 -42.95 5.26
CA SER A 302 17.90 -43.82 5.98
C SER A 302 16.62 -44.24 5.26
N GLY A 303 16.26 -43.62 4.12
CA GLY A 303 15.12 -44.02 3.28
C GLY A 303 13.71 -43.99 3.92
N THR A 304 13.59 -43.81 5.24
CA THR A 304 12.31 -43.82 5.96
C THR A 304 11.69 -42.42 6.03
N LYS A 305 10.36 -42.34 5.94
CA LYS A 305 9.62 -41.06 5.94
C LYS A 305 9.87 -40.23 7.21
N GLU A 306 10.07 -40.89 8.34
CA GLU A 306 10.27 -40.24 9.64
C GLU A 306 11.65 -39.59 9.75
N ALA A 307 12.68 -40.27 9.27
CA ALA A 307 14.03 -39.71 9.22
C ALA A 307 14.18 -38.59 8.19
N LEU A 308 13.43 -38.65 7.08
CA LEU A 308 13.34 -37.54 6.11
C LEU A 308 12.71 -36.29 6.75
N ARG A 309 11.64 -36.47 7.53
CA ARG A 309 10.97 -35.38 8.26
C ARG A 309 11.88 -34.73 9.29
N ASN A 310 12.59 -35.55 10.08
CA ASN A 310 13.50 -35.06 11.10
C ASN A 310 14.72 -34.35 10.49
N ALA A 311 15.23 -34.82 9.35
CA ALA A 311 16.32 -34.18 8.63
C ALA A 311 15.91 -32.83 7.99
N ALA A 312 14.67 -32.72 7.47
CA ALA A 312 14.13 -31.46 6.96
C ALA A 312 13.94 -30.41 8.08
N ILE A 313 13.49 -30.83 9.27
CA ILE A 313 13.35 -29.94 10.44
C ILE A 313 14.73 -29.44 10.89
N MET A 314 15.72 -30.33 10.98
CA MET A 314 17.10 -29.94 11.29
C MET A 314 17.67 -28.96 10.27
N GLY A 315 17.41 -29.19 8.98
CA GLY A 315 17.82 -28.27 7.91
C GLY A 315 17.17 -26.88 8.01
N LEU A 316 15.90 -26.81 8.42
CA LEU A 316 15.18 -25.55 8.64
C LEU A 316 15.74 -24.76 9.84
N ILE A 317 16.07 -25.45 10.93
CA ILE A 317 16.70 -24.84 12.11
C ILE A 317 18.08 -24.26 11.74
N ILE A 318 18.90 -25.05 11.02
CA ILE A 318 20.24 -24.62 10.59
C ILE A 318 20.15 -23.41 9.65
N GLY A 319 19.24 -23.43 8.67
CA GLY A 319 19.01 -22.30 7.76
C GLY A 319 18.59 -21.03 8.48
N THR A 320 17.73 -21.16 9.51
CA THR A 320 17.29 -20.04 10.35
C THR A 320 18.45 -19.45 11.18
N VAL A 321 19.28 -20.30 11.78
CA VAL A 321 20.44 -19.87 12.58
C VAL A 321 21.49 -19.17 11.69
N ILE A 322 21.77 -19.69 10.50
CA ILE A 322 22.70 -19.07 9.56
C ILE A 322 22.21 -17.67 9.13
N PHE A 323 20.92 -17.53 8.82
CA PHE A 323 20.34 -16.22 8.49
C PHE A 323 20.48 -15.23 9.66
N ILE A 324 20.17 -15.65 10.89
CA ILE A 324 20.29 -14.81 12.09
C ILE A 324 21.75 -14.40 12.33
N LEU A 325 22.71 -15.32 12.18
CA LEU A 325 24.14 -15.02 12.36
C LEU A 325 24.66 -14.06 11.28
N LEU A 326 24.26 -14.24 10.02
CA LEU A 326 24.61 -13.32 8.94
C LEU A 326 24.00 -11.92 9.17
N PHE A 327 22.75 -11.88 9.63
CA PHE A 327 22.04 -10.63 9.95
C PHE A 327 22.66 -9.89 11.15
N ILE A 328 23.05 -10.62 12.21
CA ILE A 328 23.74 -10.05 13.38
C ILE A 328 25.15 -9.58 12.99
N SER A 329 25.89 -10.37 12.22
CA SER A 329 27.24 -10.01 11.77
C SER A 329 27.26 -8.74 10.91
N THR A 330 26.19 -8.47 10.16
CA THR A 330 26.04 -7.20 9.44
C THR A 330 25.69 -6.02 10.34
N ASN A 331 25.08 -6.25 11.51
CA ASN A 331 24.72 -5.22 12.48
C ASN A 331 25.89 -4.84 13.42
N SER A 332 26.85 -5.73 13.69
CA SER A 332 28.01 -5.44 14.56
C SER A 332 28.99 -4.42 13.97
N LEU A 333 28.88 -4.10 12.68
CA LEU A 333 29.69 -3.07 12.00
C LEU A 333 29.14 -1.63 12.21
N LEU A 334 28.01 -1.48 12.91
CA LEU A 334 27.30 -0.20 13.10
C LEU A 334 27.51 0.45 14.48
N GLU A 335 28.17 -0.18 15.45
CA GLU A 335 28.44 0.46 16.75
C GLU A 335 29.21 1.79 16.68
N PRO A 336 30.11 2.08 15.72
CA PRO A 336 30.77 3.38 15.68
C PRO A 336 29.93 4.51 15.05
N PHE A 337 28.75 4.25 14.49
CA PHE A 337 27.94 5.28 13.79
C PHE A 337 26.73 5.79 14.59
N ILE A 338 26.44 5.20 15.75
CA ILE A 338 25.37 5.63 16.66
C ILE A 338 26.01 6.05 17.99
N GLY A 339 26.80 7.11 17.94
CA GLY A 339 27.42 7.74 19.12
C GLY A 339 27.07 9.22 19.17
N PHE A 340 26.01 9.53 19.93
CA PHE A 340 25.51 10.84 20.40
C PHE A 340 25.16 11.93 19.38
#